data_AF-A0A261KQR6-F1
#
_entry.id   AF-A0A261KQR6-F1
#
_cell.length_a   1.000
_cell.length_b   1.000
_cell.length_c   1.000
_cell.angle_alpha   90.00
_cell.angle_beta   90.00
_cell.angle_gamma   90.00
#
_symmetry.space_group_name_H-M   'P 1'
#
loop_
_entity.id
_entity.type
_entity.pdbx_description
1 polymer ?
#
loop_
_entity_poly.entity_id
_entity_poly.type
_entity_poly.pdbx_seq_one_letter_code
_entity_poly.pdbx_strand_id
1 'polypeptide(L)'
;MAIAFLGSVSCTTKVQLESPTVAETQNKSTVNSSVSNNQNIASNSNYQKITVVENLEHPWGIDWLPDGAMLITERPGRLRIVRDGILDPAPIAGVPQVFAVSQGGLLDVSVHPRFAENRWIYLTYSHGDRSANRTRIARARLENNTLRDLKVIFEVSQTKPGAQHYGSRLVWLPDGTLVASIGDGGNPPIEYNGEFIRQQAQNRKSHLGKVIRLNDDGSIPSNNPFATSTDAEPAVWSYGHRNIQGIALDPTKNRIWATEHGSRGGD
;
A
#
# COMPACT_ATOMS: atom_id res chain seq x y z
N MET A 1 -4.50 17.08 -0.50
CA MET A 1 -5.10 15.98 -1.28
C MET A 1 -6.15 15.34 -0.39
N ALA A 2 -7.40 15.24 -0.83
CA ALA A 2 -8.50 14.81 0.04
C ALA A 2 -8.83 13.33 -0.19
N ILE A 3 -9.06 12.61 0.89
CA ILE A 3 -9.37 11.17 0.91
C ILE A 3 -10.83 11.04 1.32
N ALA A 4 -11.62 10.29 0.54
CA ALA A 4 -13.04 10.08 0.75
C ALA A 4 -13.31 8.76 1.50
N PHE A 5 -14.29 8.76 2.39
CA PHE A 5 -14.81 7.58 3.10
C PHE A 5 -16.16 7.17 2.51
N LEU A 6 -16.44 5.87 2.41
CA LEU A 6 -17.74 5.32 2.05
C LEU A 6 -18.30 4.51 3.23
N GLY A 7 -19.36 5.03 3.85
CA GLY A 7 -20.23 4.27 4.76
C GLY A 7 -21.46 3.78 3.99
N SER A 8 -21.77 2.48 4.08
CA SER A 8 -22.95 1.90 3.43
C SER A 8 -24.16 1.93 4.36
N VAL A 9 -25.25 2.57 3.93
CA VAL A 9 -26.61 2.37 4.47
C VAL A 9 -27.38 1.56 3.43
N SER A 10 -27.93 0.42 3.85
CA SER A 10 -28.71 -0.47 2.96
C SER A 10 -30.19 -0.12 3.03
N CYS A 11 -30.81 0.19 1.89
CA CYS A 11 -32.26 0.26 1.76
C CYS A 11 -32.66 -0.47 0.47
N THR A 12 -33.37 -1.60 0.63
CA THR A 12 -33.85 -2.45 -0.46
C THR A 12 -35.23 -2.01 -0.92
N THR A 13 -35.36 -1.65 -2.20
CA THR A 13 -36.64 -1.64 -2.92
C THR A 13 -36.45 -2.31 -4.28
N LYS A 14 -37.25 -3.35 -4.53
CA LYS A 14 -37.30 -4.10 -5.79
C LYS A 14 -38.04 -3.28 -6.85
N VAL A 15 -37.49 -3.20 -8.06
CA VAL A 15 -38.21 -2.74 -9.25
C VAL A 15 -38.10 -3.80 -10.33
N GLN A 16 -39.26 -4.11 -10.91
CA GLN A 16 -39.54 -5.16 -11.88
C GLN A 16 -39.29 -4.63 -13.30
N LEU A 17 -38.56 -5.39 -14.12
CA LEU A 17 -38.21 -5.03 -15.50
C LEU A 17 -39.26 -5.57 -16.47
N GLU A 18 -39.83 -4.70 -17.32
CA GLU A 18 -40.57 -5.09 -18.52
C GLU A 18 -39.79 -4.67 -19.76
N SER A 19 -39.71 -5.58 -20.74
CA SER A 19 -39.05 -5.38 -22.03
C SER A 19 -40.08 -5.11 -23.13
N PRO A 20 -39.74 -4.30 -24.15
CA PRO A 20 -40.29 -4.57 -25.47
C PRO A 20 -39.24 -4.56 -26.60
N THR A 21 -39.26 -5.69 -27.31
CA THR A 21 -39.40 -5.88 -28.76
C THR A 21 -38.47 -5.13 -29.74
N VAL A 22 -37.76 -5.96 -30.51
CA VAL A 22 -36.89 -5.65 -31.66
C VAL A 22 -37.72 -5.37 -32.92
N ALA A 23 -37.32 -4.36 -33.70
CA ALA A 23 -37.64 -4.27 -35.12
C ALA A 23 -36.39 -3.78 -35.89
N GLU A 24 -35.94 -4.61 -36.83
CA GLU A 24 -34.86 -4.32 -37.79
C GLU A 24 -35.39 -3.46 -38.95
N THR A 25 -34.58 -2.50 -39.43
CA THR A 25 -34.57 -2.14 -40.85
C THR A 25 -33.19 -1.60 -41.23
N GLN A 26 -32.61 -2.15 -42.30
CA GLN A 26 -31.34 -1.72 -42.88
C GLN A 26 -31.51 -0.46 -43.74
N ASN A 27 -30.49 0.42 -43.77
CA ASN A 27 -29.52 0.53 -44.88
C ASN A 27 -28.97 1.98 -45.06
N LYS A 28 -27.74 2.03 -45.59
CA LYS A 28 -26.98 3.13 -46.20
C LYS A 28 -26.07 4.00 -45.33
N SER A 29 -24.79 3.76 -45.59
CA SER A 29 -23.59 4.55 -45.31
C SER A 29 -23.58 5.93 -45.97
N THR A 30 -23.33 6.95 -45.16
CA THR A 30 -22.66 8.20 -45.53
C THR A 30 -21.78 8.65 -44.36
N VAL A 31 -20.48 8.79 -44.62
CA VAL A 31 -19.50 9.33 -43.67
C VAL A 31 -19.70 10.85 -43.61
N ASN A 32 -20.02 11.37 -42.43
CA ASN A 32 -19.74 12.77 -42.08
C ASN A 32 -19.51 12.90 -40.57
N SER A 33 -18.31 13.37 -40.26
CA SER A 33 -17.82 14.06 -39.06
C SER A 33 -18.86 14.53 -38.02
N SER A 34 -18.80 13.95 -36.82
CA SER A 34 -18.80 14.63 -35.50
C SER A 34 -18.99 13.61 -34.37
N VAL A 35 -17.90 13.11 -33.78
CA VAL A 35 -17.98 12.36 -32.52
C VAL A 35 -18.00 13.37 -31.37
N SER A 36 -19.16 14.01 -31.18
CA SER A 36 -19.54 14.60 -29.90
C SER A 36 -20.46 13.60 -29.21
N ASN A 37 -19.88 12.73 -28.39
CA ASN A 37 -20.64 11.99 -27.39
C ASN A 37 -19.78 11.86 -26.14
N ASN A 38 -19.73 12.96 -25.39
CA ASN A 38 -19.65 12.92 -23.93
C ASN A 38 -20.88 12.14 -23.46
N GLN A 39 -20.78 10.81 -23.45
CA GLN A 39 -21.68 9.99 -22.68
C GLN A 39 -21.32 10.23 -21.22
N ASN A 40 -22.10 11.13 -20.63
CA ASN A 40 -22.27 11.34 -19.22
C ASN A 40 -22.15 9.99 -18.48
N ILE A 41 -20.99 9.74 -17.88
CA ILE A 41 -20.96 8.87 -16.71
C ILE A 41 -21.78 9.63 -15.69
N ALA A 42 -23.02 9.21 -15.49
CA ALA A 42 -23.90 9.77 -14.47
C ALA A 42 -23.17 9.72 -13.12
N SER A 43 -22.63 10.85 -12.69
CA SER A 43 -22.01 11.00 -11.38
C SER A 43 -23.12 11.10 -10.34
N ASN A 44 -23.73 9.96 -10.01
CA ASN A 44 -24.51 9.84 -8.78
C ASN A 44 -23.53 9.78 -7.60
N SER A 45 -22.97 10.92 -7.24
CA SER A 45 -22.10 11.04 -6.08
C SER A 45 -22.84 11.65 -4.91
N ASN A 46 -23.60 10.83 -4.19
CA ASN A 46 -24.10 11.15 -2.85
C ASN A 46 -22.97 11.02 -1.81
N TYR A 47 -21.83 11.70 -2.01
CA TYR A 47 -20.76 11.75 -1.02
C TYR A 47 -20.45 13.20 -0.65
N GLN A 48 -20.18 13.42 0.63
CA GLN A 48 -19.70 14.70 1.14
C GLN A 48 -18.24 14.56 1.55
N LYS A 49 -17.41 15.47 1.05
CA LYS A 49 -16.02 15.58 1.48
C LYS A 49 -15.96 16.49 2.71
N ILE A 50 -15.39 15.98 3.78
CA ILE A 50 -15.15 16.73 5.02
C ILE A 50 -13.65 16.73 5.28
N THR A 51 -13.08 17.90 5.52
CA THR A 51 -11.70 18.02 5.96
C THR A 51 -11.62 17.64 7.43
N VAL A 52 -10.88 16.58 7.75
CA VAL A 52 -10.69 16.11 9.14
C VAL A 52 -9.45 16.75 9.78
N VAL A 53 -8.39 16.96 9.01
CA VAL A 53 -7.13 17.55 9.47
C VAL A 53 -6.42 18.22 8.29
N GLU A 54 -5.67 19.30 8.57
CA GLU A 54 -4.87 20.05 7.59
C GLU A 54 -3.40 20.11 8.02
N ASN A 55 -2.56 20.81 7.24
CA ASN A 55 -1.15 21.06 7.55
C ASN A 55 -0.27 19.80 7.68
N LEU A 56 -0.65 18.74 6.96
CA LEU A 56 0.18 17.55 6.75
C LEU A 56 1.13 17.76 5.57
N GLU A 57 2.37 17.27 5.69
CA GLU A 57 3.36 17.32 4.62
C GLU A 57 3.51 15.95 3.95
N HIS A 58 2.98 15.82 2.73
CA HIS A 58 3.04 14.59 1.95
C HIS A 58 2.64 13.32 2.77
N PRO A 59 1.42 13.28 3.33
CA PRO A 59 0.96 12.11 4.08
C PRO A 59 0.92 10.87 3.16
N TRP A 60 1.28 9.71 3.70
CA TRP A 60 1.34 8.45 2.94
C TRP A 60 0.39 7.38 3.48
N GLY A 61 0.56 6.99 4.74
CA GLY A 61 -0.21 5.97 5.42
C GLY A 61 -1.01 6.54 6.58
N ILE A 62 -2.13 5.89 6.91
CA ILE A 62 -2.97 6.21 8.06
C ILE A 62 -3.46 4.91 8.69
N ASP A 63 -3.45 4.85 10.02
CA ASP A 63 -4.12 3.79 10.77
C ASP A 63 -4.66 4.31 12.11
N TRP A 64 -5.61 3.60 12.69
CA TRP A 64 -6.33 4.02 13.89
C TRP A 64 -5.86 3.26 15.12
N LEU A 65 -5.65 4.01 16.20
CA LEU A 65 -5.51 3.45 17.54
C LEU A 65 -6.89 3.03 18.09
N PRO A 66 -6.95 2.10 19.07
CA PRO A 66 -8.21 1.68 19.67
C PRO A 66 -9.02 2.79 20.34
N ASP A 67 -8.38 3.89 20.74
CA ASP A 67 -9.03 5.07 21.32
C ASP A 67 -9.57 6.04 20.25
N GLY A 68 -9.44 5.72 18.96
CA GLY A 68 -9.91 6.52 17.83
C GLY A 68 -8.87 7.53 17.31
N ALA A 69 -7.71 7.66 17.96
CA ALA A 69 -6.64 8.53 17.46
C ALA A 69 -6.08 7.99 16.13
N MET A 70 -5.74 8.89 15.21
CA MET A 70 -5.17 8.52 13.91
C MET A 70 -3.65 8.69 13.95
N LEU A 71 -2.92 7.65 13.56
CA LEU A 71 -1.50 7.73 13.21
C LEU A 71 -1.38 8.02 11.72
N ILE A 72 -0.58 9.03 11.36
CA ILE A 72 -0.38 9.42 9.97
C ILE A 72 1.12 9.54 9.70
N THR A 73 1.63 8.83 8.70
CA THR A 73 3.01 8.99 8.26
C THR A 73 3.12 10.11 7.24
N GLU A 74 4.17 10.91 7.38
CA GLU A 74 4.57 11.95 6.43
C GLU A 74 5.88 11.55 5.78
N ARG A 75 5.92 11.56 4.45
CA ARG A 75 7.03 11.03 3.66
C ARG A 75 8.41 11.62 4.03
N PRO A 76 8.56 12.89 4.45
CA PRO A 76 9.83 13.43 4.95
C PRO A 76 10.41 12.74 6.19
N GLY A 77 9.68 11.83 6.86
CA GLY A 77 10.20 11.07 8.00
C GLY A 77 9.53 11.39 9.33
N ARG A 78 8.25 11.82 9.32
CA ARG A 78 7.52 12.17 10.55
C ARG A 78 6.32 11.25 10.73
N LEU A 79 6.12 10.75 11.95
CA LEU A 79 4.88 10.11 12.35
C LEU A 79 4.06 11.13 13.13
N ARG A 80 2.84 11.39 12.67
CA ARG A 80 1.91 12.35 13.27
C ARG A 80 0.80 11.61 13.98
N ILE A 81 0.21 12.28 14.96
CA ILE A 81 -0.97 11.78 15.66
C ILE A 81 -2.05 12.86 15.69
N VAL A 82 -3.28 12.44 15.43
CA VAL A 82 -4.47 13.31 15.46
C VAL A 82 -5.44 12.72 16.48
N ARG A 83 -5.93 13.57 17.39
CA ARG A 83 -6.96 13.21 18.38
C ARG A 83 -8.09 14.21 18.27
N ASP A 84 -9.32 13.74 18.16
CA ASP A 84 -10.51 14.58 18.09
C ASP A 84 -10.42 15.66 16.98
N GLY A 85 -9.82 15.31 15.84
CA GLY A 85 -9.59 16.23 14.71
C GLY A 85 -8.43 17.21 14.90
N ILE A 86 -7.73 17.17 16.03
CA ILE A 86 -6.61 18.06 16.35
C ILE A 86 -5.29 17.34 16.09
N LEU A 87 -4.49 17.91 15.18
CA LEU A 87 -3.13 17.46 14.90
C LEU A 87 -2.20 17.87 16.03
N ASP A 88 -1.48 16.91 16.60
CA ASP A 88 -0.44 17.20 17.59
C ASP A 88 0.64 18.09 16.95
N PRO A 89 1.01 19.23 17.58
CA PRO A 89 2.04 20.11 17.05
C PRO A 89 3.41 19.42 16.95
N ALA A 90 3.69 18.47 17.85
CA ALA A 90 4.92 17.70 17.81
C ALA A 90 4.69 16.35 17.09
N PRO A 91 5.59 15.95 16.17
CA PRO A 91 5.58 14.58 15.66
C PRO A 91 5.96 13.59 16.78
N ILE A 92 5.51 12.36 16.65
CA ILE A 92 5.94 11.25 17.50
C ILE A 92 7.46 11.07 17.37
N ALA A 93 8.15 11.00 18.50
CA ALA A 93 9.60 10.81 18.56
C ALA A 93 9.99 9.33 18.34
N GLY A 94 11.26 9.05 18.04
CA GLY A 94 11.78 7.68 17.90
C GLY A 94 11.50 7.01 16.55
N VAL A 95 10.96 7.75 15.57
CA VAL A 95 10.84 7.31 14.17
C VAL A 95 12.25 7.05 13.60
N PRO A 96 12.45 5.96 12.82
CA PRO A 96 13.76 5.65 12.25
C PRO A 96 14.18 6.70 11.23
N GLN A 97 15.50 6.87 11.03
CA GLN A 97 16.01 7.69 9.93
C GLN A 97 15.59 7.07 8.58
N VAL A 98 15.04 7.90 7.69
CA VAL A 98 14.54 7.50 6.38
C VAL A 98 15.31 8.17 5.24
N PHE A 99 15.33 7.51 4.09
CA PHE A 99 15.78 8.09 2.82
C PHE A 99 14.62 8.75 2.09
N ALA A 100 14.31 10.00 2.45
CA ALA A 100 13.19 10.77 1.92
C ALA A 100 13.53 11.48 0.58
N VAL A 101 13.54 10.72 -0.50
CA VAL A 101 13.78 11.25 -1.86
C VAL A 101 12.78 10.62 -2.85
N SER A 102 12.20 11.46 -3.72
CA SER A 102 11.25 11.02 -4.75
C SER A 102 10.09 10.20 -4.16
N GLN A 103 10.01 8.89 -4.45
CA GLN A 103 8.97 7.99 -3.94
C GLN A 103 9.27 7.43 -2.54
N GLY A 104 10.49 7.66 -2.03
CA GLY A 104 10.95 7.16 -0.73
C GLY A 104 10.63 8.12 0.41
N GLY A 105 10.67 7.58 1.63
CA GLY A 105 10.41 8.28 2.87
C GLY A 105 9.97 7.33 3.98
N LEU A 106 9.28 7.88 4.98
CA LEU A 106 8.40 7.10 5.83
C LEU A 106 7.11 6.82 5.05
N LEU A 107 6.76 5.55 4.90
CA LEU A 107 5.69 5.09 4.01
C LEU A 107 4.51 4.62 4.83
N ASP A 108 4.27 3.33 5.01
CA ASP A 108 3.07 2.88 5.70
C ASP A 108 3.23 2.86 7.22
N VAL A 109 2.09 2.96 7.90
CA VAL A 109 1.94 2.67 9.33
C VAL A 109 0.83 1.65 9.49
N SER A 110 1.04 0.65 10.33
CA SER A 110 -0.02 -0.25 10.75
C SER A 110 0.03 -0.53 12.24
N VAL A 111 -1.12 -0.44 12.89
CA VAL A 111 -1.34 -0.72 14.30
C VAL A 111 -1.57 -2.22 14.45
N HIS A 112 -0.89 -2.84 15.42
CA HIS A 112 -1.08 -4.27 15.67
C HIS A 112 -2.55 -4.57 16.08
N PRO A 113 -3.18 -5.67 15.63
CA PRO A 113 -4.57 -6.00 15.99
C PRO A 113 -4.81 -6.09 17.51
N ARG A 114 -3.78 -6.48 18.27
CA ARG A 114 -3.73 -6.52 19.74
C ARG A 114 -3.05 -5.32 20.40
N PHE A 115 -3.10 -4.13 19.79
CA PHE A 115 -2.39 -2.94 20.27
C PHE A 115 -2.73 -2.58 21.72
N ALA A 116 -3.97 -2.79 22.16
CA ALA A 116 -4.39 -2.54 23.53
C ALA A 116 -3.59 -3.35 24.57
N GLU A 117 -3.08 -4.52 24.18
CA GLU A 117 -2.29 -5.41 25.03
C GLU A 117 -0.78 -5.13 24.90
N ASN A 118 -0.30 -4.87 23.67
CA ASN A 118 1.13 -4.96 23.36
C ASN A 118 1.78 -3.66 22.88
N ARG A 119 0.97 -2.66 22.54
CA ARG A 119 1.39 -1.32 22.08
C ARG A 119 2.21 -1.30 20.79
N TRP A 120 2.25 -2.40 20.01
CA TRP A 120 3.08 -2.49 18.80
C TRP A 120 2.45 -1.75 17.61
N ILE A 121 3.26 -0.95 16.94
CA ILE A 121 2.99 -0.45 15.60
C ILE A 121 4.09 -0.88 14.64
N TYR A 122 3.80 -0.85 13.35
CA TYR A 122 4.67 -1.29 12.27
C TYR A 122 4.82 -0.15 11.29
N LEU A 123 6.05 0.06 10.83
CA LEU A 123 6.40 1.11 9.89
C LEU A 123 7.16 0.50 8.72
N THR A 124 6.79 0.92 7.51
CA THR A 124 7.62 0.71 6.33
C THR A 124 8.29 2.00 5.91
N TYR A 125 9.54 1.91 5.47
CA TYR A 125 10.32 3.08 5.08
C TYR A 125 11.44 2.72 4.13
N SER A 126 11.87 3.67 3.32
CA SER A 126 13.11 3.57 2.57
C SER A 126 14.30 3.85 3.49
N HIS A 127 15.27 2.95 3.49
CA HIS A 127 16.51 3.06 4.27
C HIS A 127 17.73 3.11 3.33
N GLY A 128 18.78 3.81 3.75
CA GLY A 128 20.03 3.96 3.02
C GLY A 128 20.16 5.34 2.38
N ASP A 129 20.72 5.40 1.18
CA ASP A 129 20.91 6.64 0.43
C ASP A 129 20.66 6.46 -1.08
N ARG A 130 20.95 7.50 -1.87
CA ARG A 130 20.69 7.50 -3.32
C ARG A 130 21.51 6.46 -4.10
N SER A 131 22.65 6.03 -3.57
CA SER A 131 23.51 5.01 -4.19
C SER A 131 23.10 3.59 -3.78
N ALA A 132 22.63 3.42 -2.55
CA ALA A 132 22.21 2.14 -2.00
C ALA A 132 21.06 2.33 -1.02
N ASN A 133 19.82 2.24 -1.51
CA ASN A 133 18.61 2.21 -0.69
C ASN A 133 17.81 0.92 -0.85
N ARG A 134 16.85 0.72 0.06
CA ARG A 134 15.92 -0.41 0.09
C ARG A 134 14.74 -0.17 1.01
N THR A 135 13.70 -0.97 0.88
CA THR A 135 12.56 -0.96 1.83
C THR A 135 12.92 -1.75 3.09
N ARG A 136 12.58 -1.20 4.26
CA ARG A 136 12.61 -1.88 5.56
C ARG A 136 11.22 -1.90 6.19
N ILE A 137 10.98 -2.92 7.01
CA ILE A 137 9.84 -3.01 7.91
C ILE A 137 10.39 -3.05 9.33
N ALA A 138 9.93 -2.14 10.17
CA ALA A 138 10.26 -2.13 11.59
C ALA A 138 8.98 -2.16 12.43
N ARG A 139 9.09 -2.71 13.64
CA ARG A 139 8.07 -2.56 14.67
C ARG A 139 8.63 -1.78 15.86
N ALA A 140 7.76 -1.03 16.54
CA ALA A 140 8.09 -0.28 17.75
C ALA A 140 6.87 -0.20 18.68
N ARG A 141 7.09 -0.04 19.98
CA ARG A 141 6.02 0.24 20.94
C ARG A 141 5.72 1.74 20.98
N LEU A 142 4.44 2.10 20.90
CA LEU A 142 4.00 3.49 21.05
C LEU A 142 3.65 3.81 22.50
N GLU A 143 4.52 4.58 23.15
CA GLU A 143 4.44 4.97 24.56
C GLU A 143 4.62 6.49 24.69
N ASN A 144 3.61 7.19 25.22
CA ASN A 144 3.66 8.64 25.46
C ASN A 144 4.19 9.45 24.25
N ASN A 145 3.59 9.25 23.07
CA ASN A 145 4.01 9.87 21.81
C ASN A 145 5.50 9.63 21.44
N THR A 146 6.08 8.52 21.88
CA THR A 146 7.44 8.10 21.53
C THR A 146 7.43 6.63 21.10
N LEU A 147 8.20 6.32 20.06
CA LEU A 147 8.48 4.93 19.67
C LEU A 147 9.64 4.37 20.50
N ARG A 148 9.39 3.26 21.17
CA ARG A 148 10.35 2.49 21.97
C ARG A 148 10.56 1.11 21.37
N ASP A 149 11.64 0.45 21.75
CA ASP A 149 11.97 -0.92 21.33
C ASP A 149 11.93 -1.13 19.80
N LEU A 150 12.39 -0.12 19.05
CA LEU A 150 12.41 -0.17 17.59
C LEU A 150 13.28 -1.33 17.12
N LYS A 151 12.68 -2.24 16.36
CA LYS A 151 13.36 -3.40 15.77
C LYS A 151 13.00 -3.51 14.29
N VAL A 152 14.01 -3.59 13.43
CA VAL A 152 13.85 -3.99 12.03
C VAL A 152 13.52 -5.48 12.02
N ILE A 153 12.36 -5.82 11.47
CA ILE A 153 11.85 -7.20 11.39
C ILE A 153 11.96 -7.77 9.98
N PHE A 154 12.12 -6.93 8.97
CA PHE A 154 12.40 -7.33 7.61
C PHE A 154 13.19 -6.25 6.87
N GLU A 155 14.13 -6.67 6.05
CA GLU A 155 14.91 -5.83 5.16
C GLU A 155 14.99 -6.47 3.77
N VAL A 156 14.68 -5.69 2.73
CA VAL A 156 14.93 -6.10 1.34
C VAL A 156 16.44 -6.35 1.17
N SER A 157 16.82 -7.55 0.73
CA SER A 157 18.23 -7.96 0.69
C SER A 157 19.01 -7.23 -0.41
N GLN A 158 18.35 -6.87 -1.50
CA GLN A 158 18.94 -6.09 -2.59
C GLN A 158 18.92 -4.58 -2.28
N THR A 159 20.09 -3.95 -2.22
CA THR A 159 20.20 -2.49 -2.32
C THR A 159 20.19 -2.04 -3.76
N LYS A 160 19.71 -0.82 -4.00
CA LYS A 160 19.64 -0.24 -5.34
C LYS A 160 19.98 1.24 -5.37
N PRO A 161 20.50 1.76 -6.49
CA PRO A 161 20.58 3.20 -6.71
C PRO A 161 19.21 3.79 -7.06
N GLY A 162 19.14 5.12 -7.11
CA GLY A 162 17.92 5.84 -7.47
C GLY A 162 16.94 5.96 -6.30
N ALA A 163 15.65 6.16 -6.57
CA ALA A 163 14.67 6.43 -5.51
C ALA A 163 13.22 6.08 -5.90
N GLN A 164 13.05 5.06 -6.75
CA GLN A 164 11.74 4.63 -7.25
C GLN A 164 11.36 3.25 -6.68
N HIS A 165 10.07 2.94 -6.75
CA HIS A 165 9.44 1.63 -6.58
C HIS A 165 9.78 0.90 -5.26
N TYR A 166 9.28 1.44 -4.15
CA TYR A 166 9.45 0.86 -2.81
C TYR A 166 8.31 -0.07 -2.39
N GLY A 167 7.14 -0.01 -3.05
CA GLY A 167 5.92 -0.66 -2.58
C GLY A 167 5.45 -0.07 -1.24
N SER A 168 5.48 -0.90 -0.19
CA SER A 168 5.46 -0.58 1.25
C SER A 168 4.12 -0.70 1.99
N ARG A 169 3.02 -1.09 1.35
CA ARG A 169 1.73 -1.29 2.03
C ARG A 169 1.78 -2.49 2.97
N LEU A 170 1.24 -2.35 4.18
CA LEU A 170 1.04 -3.37 5.22
C LEU A 170 -0.44 -3.73 5.37
N VAL A 171 -0.75 -5.02 5.51
CA VAL A 171 -2.11 -5.50 5.86
C VAL A 171 -2.02 -6.70 6.79
N TRP A 172 -2.76 -6.65 7.90
CA TRP A 172 -2.94 -7.80 8.79
C TRP A 172 -3.95 -8.79 8.21
N LEU A 173 -3.60 -10.07 8.29
CA LEU A 173 -4.49 -11.17 7.93
C LEU A 173 -5.22 -11.72 9.16
N PRO A 174 -6.37 -12.40 8.98
CA PRO A 174 -7.15 -12.95 10.09
C PRO A 174 -6.40 -13.94 10.99
N ASP A 175 -5.33 -14.57 10.49
CA ASP A 175 -4.48 -15.50 11.24
C ASP A 175 -3.36 -14.83 12.04
N GLY A 176 -3.35 -13.48 12.10
CA GLY A 176 -2.36 -12.72 12.85
C GLY A 176 -1.03 -12.52 12.15
N THR A 177 -0.91 -12.96 10.90
CA THR A 177 0.26 -12.65 10.07
C THR A 177 0.11 -11.31 9.34
N LEU A 178 1.24 -10.74 8.93
CA LEU A 178 1.34 -9.47 8.24
C LEU A 178 1.79 -9.70 6.81
N VAL A 179 1.05 -9.17 5.84
CA VAL A 179 1.52 -9.08 4.45
C VAL A 179 2.05 -7.69 4.16
N ALA A 180 3.10 -7.63 3.34
CA ALA A 180 3.69 -6.37 2.91
C ALA A 180 3.98 -6.37 1.40
N SER A 181 3.79 -5.23 0.74
CA SER A 181 4.21 -5.06 -0.65
C SER A 181 5.64 -4.54 -0.79
N ILE A 182 6.40 -5.09 -1.74
CA ILE A 182 7.73 -4.61 -2.10
C ILE A 182 7.77 -4.36 -3.62
N GLY A 183 8.19 -3.17 -4.03
CA GLY A 183 8.36 -2.85 -5.46
C GLY A 183 9.57 -3.53 -6.10
N ASP A 184 9.59 -3.56 -7.43
CA ASP A 184 10.62 -4.20 -8.27
C ASP A 184 11.98 -3.47 -8.29
N GLY A 185 12.04 -2.27 -7.69
CA GLY A 185 13.24 -1.48 -7.55
C GLY A 185 13.33 -0.24 -8.45
N GLY A 186 12.65 -0.22 -9.61
CA GLY A 186 12.61 0.97 -10.45
C GLY A 186 12.58 0.72 -11.95
N ASN A 187 12.46 1.82 -12.70
CA ASN A 187 12.53 1.82 -14.16
C ASN A 187 13.98 1.82 -14.67
N PRO A 188 14.25 1.45 -15.93
CA PRO A 188 15.55 1.67 -16.55
C PRO A 188 15.97 3.14 -16.47
N PRO A 189 17.28 3.41 -16.42
CA PRO A 189 18.37 2.45 -16.54
C PRO A 189 18.82 1.85 -15.18
N ILE A 190 17.94 1.76 -14.17
CA ILE A 190 18.32 1.18 -12.87
C ILE A 190 18.60 -0.32 -13.04
N GLU A 191 19.79 -0.72 -12.63
CA GLU A 191 20.30 -2.09 -12.74
C GLU A 191 20.68 -2.67 -11.38
N TYR A 192 20.67 -4.00 -11.29
CA TYR A 192 21.21 -4.78 -10.18
C TYR A 192 21.98 -5.96 -10.76
N ASN A 193 23.27 -6.08 -10.42
CA ASN A 193 24.18 -7.12 -10.93
C ASN A 193 24.21 -7.24 -12.47
N GLY A 194 24.15 -6.11 -13.19
CA GLY A 194 24.28 -6.06 -14.65
C GLY A 194 22.99 -6.34 -15.43
N GLU A 195 21.85 -6.46 -14.75
CA GLU A 195 20.53 -6.60 -15.37
C GLU A 195 19.60 -5.48 -14.90
N PHE A 196 18.58 -5.14 -15.71
CA PHE A 196 17.55 -4.20 -15.27
C PHE A 196 16.90 -4.68 -13.97
N ILE A 197 16.87 -3.80 -12.97
CA ILE A 197 16.49 -4.19 -11.61
C ILE A 197 15.10 -4.82 -11.54
N ARG A 198 14.17 -4.38 -12.39
CA ARG A 198 12.81 -4.92 -12.45
C ARG A 198 12.72 -6.40 -12.83
N GLN A 199 13.75 -6.96 -13.48
CA GLN A 199 13.81 -8.41 -13.72
C GLN A 199 13.85 -9.21 -12.42
N GLN A 200 14.26 -8.58 -11.31
CA GLN A 200 14.22 -9.19 -9.98
C GLN A 200 12.79 -9.53 -9.52
N ALA A 201 11.74 -8.95 -10.12
CA ALA A 201 10.35 -9.31 -9.84
C ALA A 201 10.08 -10.81 -10.11
N GLN A 202 10.69 -11.38 -11.16
CA GLN A 202 10.60 -12.81 -11.49
C GLN A 202 11.63 -13.68 -10.77
N ASN A 203 12.71 -13.08 -10.25
CA ASN A 203 13.68 -13.80 -9.44
C ASN A 203 13.08 -14.15 -8.07
N ARG A 204 12.88 -15.45 -7.83
CA ARG A 204 12.33 -15.97 -6.57
C ARG A 204 13.31 -15.85 -5.39
N LYS A 205 14.62 -15.71 -5.65
CA LYS A 205 15.68 -15.47 -4.64
C LYS A 205 15.88 -13.97 -4.34
N SER A 206 14.89 -13.14 -4.67
CA SER A 206 14.92 -11.68 -4.47
C SER A 206 13.71 -11.22 -3.68
N HIS A 207 13.87 -10.16 -2.90
CA HIS A 207 12.77 -9.50 -2.20
C HIS A 207 12.06 -8.45 -3.06
N LEU A 208 12.60 -8.09 -4.23
CA LEU A 208 12.03 -7.07 -5.11
C LEU A 208 10.86 -7.60 -5.93
N GLY A 209 9.80 -6.80 -6.07
CA GLY A 209 8.61 -7.13 -6.87
C GLY A 209 7.78 -8.27 -6.27
N LYS A 210 7.57 -8.23 -4.96
CA LYS A 210 6.96 -9.29 -4.15
C LYS A 210 5.82 -8.75 -3.29
N VAL A 211 4.84 -9.61 -3.03
CA VAL A 211 4.10 -9.56 -1.75
C VAL A 211 4.78 -10.57 -0.84
N ILE A 212 5.19 -10.13 0.35
CA ILE A 212 5.77 -10.98 1.38
C ILE A 212 4.77 -11.20 2.51
N ARG A 213 4.97 -12.26 3.29
CA ARG A 213 4.17 -12.59 4.48
C ARG A 213 5.06 -12.99 5.65
N LEU A 214 4.84 -12.36 6.79
CA LEU A 214 5.63 -12.47 8.02
C LEU A 214 4.72 -12.72 9.22
N ASN A 215 5.24 -13.35 10.27
CA ASN A 215 4.67 -13.25 11.61
C ASN A 215 4.88 -11.83 12.17
N ASP A 216 4.19 -11.49 13.26
CA ASP A 216 4.27 -10.17 13.89
C ASP A 216 5.70 -9.82 14.40
N ASP A 217 6.55 -10.81 14.64
CA ASP A 217 7.95 -10.62 15.03
C ASP A 217 8.96 -10.62 13.88
N GLY A 218 8.48 -10.77 12.64
CA GLY A 218 9.30 -10.89 11.44
C GLY A 218 9.74 -12.30 11.10
N SER A 219 9.47 -13.30 11.95
CA SER A 219 9.73 -14.69 11.61
C SER A 219 8.84 -15.15 10.45
N ILE A 220 9.28 -16.19 9.75
CA ILE A 220 8.58 -16.69 8.56
C ILE A 220 7.46 -17.65 8.99
N PRO A 221 6.20 -17.42 8.57
CA PRO A 221 5.13 -18.39 8.77
C PRO A 221 5.50 -19.73 8.13
N SER A 222 5.36 -20.83 8.88
CA SER A 222 5.72 -22.17 8.40
C SER A 222 4.88 -22.65 7.22
N ASN A 223 3.70 -22.04 7.01
CA ASN A 223 2.81 -22.29 5.89
C ASN A 223 2.98 -21.32 4.72
N ASN A 224 4.06 -20.53 4.66
CA ASN A 224 4.39 -19.78 3.46
C ASN A 224 4.68 -20.73 2.28
N PRO A 225 4.34 -20.34 1.03
CA PRO A 225 4.53 -21.20 -0.15
C PRO A 225 5.98 -21.65 -0.37
N PHE A 226 6.95 -20.87 0.13
CA PHE A 226 8.38 -21.10 -0.03
C PHE A 226 9.11 -21.31 1.30
N ALA A 227 8.40 -21.58 2.40
CA ALA A 227 8.99 -21.65 3.74
C ALA A 227 10.20 -22.62 3.86
N THR A 228 10.17 -23.73 3.12
CA THR A 228 11.22 -24.77 3.11
C THR A 228 12.00 -24.83 1.79
N SER A 229 11.79 -23.84 0.90
CA SER A 229 12.44 -23.84 -0.40
C SER A 229 13.91 -23.42 -0.29
N THR A 230 14.78 -24.11 -1.02
CA THR A 230 16.17 -23.68 -1.26
C THR A 230 16.29 -22.75 -2.48
N ASP A 231 15.22 -22.62 -3.26
CA ASP A 231 15.21 -21.91 -4.54
C ASP A 231 14.37 -20.63 -4.57
N ALA A 232 13.84 -20.23 -3.42
CA ALA A 232 13.03 -19.02 -3.27
C ALA A 232 13.22 -18.43 -1.87
N GLU A 233 12.98 -17.12 -1.74
CA GLU A 233 12.96 -16.44 -0.46
C GLU A 233 11.77 -16.90 0.39
N PRO A 234 11.96 -17.38 1.63
CA PRO A 234 10.88 -17.95 2.45
C PRO A 234 9.75 -16.96 2.78
N ALA A 235 10.04 -15.66 2.78
CA ALA A 235 9.05 -14.62 3.03
C ALA A 235 8.06 -14.41 1.87
N VAL A 236 8.36 -14.88 0.66
CA VAL A 236 7.56 -14.60 -0.54
C VAL A 236 6.21 -15.29 -0.48
N TRP A 237 5.15 -14.50 -0.64
CA TRP A 237 3.77 -14.96 -0.78
C TRP A 237 3.33 -14.96 -2.25
N SER A 238 3.67 -13.92 -3.01
CA SER A 238 3.53 -13.86 -4.46
C SER A 238 4.63 -12.99 -5.09
N TYR A 239 4.89 -13.18 -6.38
CA TYR A 239 5.97 -12.52 -7.11
C TYR A 239 5.54 -12.09 -8.52
N GLY A 240 6.40 -11.33 -9.20
CA GLY A 240 6.13 -10.81 -10.54
C GLY A 240 5.43 -9.44 -10.52
N HIS A 241 5.53 -8.71 -9.41
CA HIS A 241 4.90 -7.39 -9.27
C HIS A 241 5.87 -6.28 -9.64
N ARG A 242 5.34 -5.18 -10.20
CA ARG A 242 6.07 -3.95 -10.49
C ARG A 242 6.13 -3.06 -9.25
N ASN A 243 5.14 -2.19 -9.04
CA ASN A 243 5.17 -1.21 -7.95
C ASN A 243 3.81 -1.09 -7.26
N ILE A 244 3.53 -2.05 -6.38
CA ILE A 244 2.27 -2.18 -5.63
C ILE A 244 2.10 -1.02 -4.65
N GLN A 245 0.99 -0.28 -4.77
CA GLN A 245 0.66 0.87 -3.89
C GLN A 245 -0.42 0.52 -2.86
N GLY A 246 -1.44 -0.22 -3.28
CA GLY A 246 -2.57 -0.61 -2.45
C GLY A 246 -2.58 -2.11 -2.22
N ILE A 247 -2.91 -2.50 -0.99
CA ILE A 247 -3.34 -3.84 -0.62
C ILE A 247 -4.54 -3.64 0.32
N ALA A 248 -5.60 -4.41 0.13
CA ALA A 248 -6.75 -4.42 1.03
C ALA A 248 -7.24 -5.85 1.24
N LEU A 249 -7.64 -6.16 2.48
CA LEU A 249 -8.33 -7.41 2.82
C LEU A 249 -9.81 -7.27 2.45
N ASP A 250 -10.36 -8.26 1.74
CA ASP A 250 -11.80 -8.52 1.63
C ASP A 250 -12.17 -9.42 2.83
N PRO A 251 -12.72 -8.86 3.93
CA PRO A 251 -12.97 -9.61 5.15
C PRO A 251 -14.11 -10.64 4.99
N THR A 252 -14.92 -10.52 3.94
CA THR A 252 -16.03 -11.46 3.70
C THR A 252 -15.57 -12.74 3.03
N LYS A 253 -14.49 -12.65 2.22
CA LYS A 253 -13.96 -13.78 1.44
C LYS A 253 -12.55 -14.21 1.85
N ASN A 254 -11.96 -13.56 2.87
CA ASN A 254 -10.61 -13.81 3.34
C ASN A 254 -9.56 -13.84 2.21
N ARG A 255 -9.61 -12.82 1.35
CA ARG A 255 -8.64 -12.65 0.25
C ARG A 255 -8.11 -11.23 0.23
N ILE A 256 -6.90 -11.04 -0.26
CA ILE A 256 -6.34 -9.72 -0.49
C ILE A 256 -6.51 -9.29 -1.94
N TRP A 257 -6.72 -8.00 -2.14
CA TRP A 257 -6.63 -7.32 -3.44
C TRP A 257 -5.39 -6.44 -3.42
N ALA A 258 -4.68 -6.37 -4.54
CA ALA A 258 -3.54 -5.49 -4.70
C ALA A 258 -3.71 -4.60 -5.94
N THR A 259 -3.17 -3.39 -5.89
CA THR A 259 -3.07 -2.48 -7.03
C THR A 259 -1.64 -2.03 -7.20
N GLU A 260 -1.21 -1.94 -8.45
CA GLU A 260 0.16 -1.54 -8.80
C GLU A 260 0.17 -0.59 -10.00
N HIS A 261 1.20 0.24 -10.06
CA HIS A 261 1.45 1.05 -11.25
C HIS A 261 2.16 0.22 -12.31
N GLY A 262 1.56 0.10 -13.50
CA GLY A 262 2.22 -0.42 -14.70
C GLY A 262 3.20 0.56 -15.34
N SER A 263 3.90 0.14 -16.38
CA SER A 263 4.67 1.04 -17.25
C SER A 263 3.81 1.60 -18.39
N ARG A 264 4.35 2.60 -19.09
CA ARG A 264 3.73 3.10 -20.34
C ARG A 264 4.10 2.14 -21.48
N GLY A 265 3.17 1.27 -21.87
CA GLY A 265 3.33 0.36 -23.02
C GLY A 265 3.30 -1.13 -22.69
N GLY A 266 3.17 -1.51 -21.41
CA GLY A 266 3.22 -2.90 -20.96
C GLY A 266 4.61 -3.29 -20.46
N ASP A 267 4.65 -4.28 -19.57
CA ASP A 267 5.87 -4.77 -18.92
C ASP A 267 6.45 -6.00 -19.62
#